data_AF-A0A7L2IIF7-F1
#
_entry.id   AF-A0A7L2IIF7-F1
#
_cell.length_a   1.000
_cell.length_b   1.000
_cell.length_c   1.000
_cell.angle_alpha   90.00
_cell.angle_beta   90.00
_cell.angle_gamma   90.00
#
_symmetry.space_group_name_H-M   'P 1'
#
loop_
_entity.id
_entity.type
_entity.pdbx_description
1 polymer ?
#
loop_
_entity_poly.entity_id
_entity_poly.type
_entity_poly.pdbx_seq_one_letter_code
_entity_poly.pdbx_strand_id
1 'polypeptide(L)' 'CGKSFSSKCSLTRHHQTHAAEKPFQCADCGRTFTSRSDFSRHRHSHTSERLHRCGQCRKSFADKSYL' A
#
# COMPACT_ATOMS: atom_id res chain seq x y z
N CYS A 1 9.29 -21.20 2.10
CA CYS A 1 9.54 -20.20 3.14
C CYS A 1 9.17 -20.65 4.57
N GLY A 2 8.64 -21.88 4.79
CA GLY A 2 8.51 -22.47 6.14
C GLY A 2 7.56 -21.76 7.13
N LYS A 3 6.73 -20.80 6.67
CA LYS A 3 5.82 -20.04 7.54
C LYS A 3 4.46 -20.73 7.65
N SER A 4 3.96 -20.84 8.87
CA SER A 4 2.63 -21.36 9.19
C SER A 4 1.69 -20.21 9.58
N PHE A 5 0.43 -20.29 9.15
CA PHE A 5 -0.58 -19.27 9.43
C PHE A 5 -1.82 -19.92 10.05
N SER A 6 -2.40 -19.27 11.07
CA SER A 6 -3.61 -19.73 11.75
C SER A 6 -4.92 -19.41 11.01
N SER A 7 -4.85 -18.62 9.93
CA SER A 7 -6.03 -18.26 9.15
C SER A 7 -5.78 -18.36 7.65
N LYS A 8 -6.81 -18.83 6.92
CA LYS A 8 -6.78 -19.01 5.46
C LYS A 8 -6.55 -17.69 4.72
N CYS A 9 -7.10 -16.58 5.23
CA CYS A 9 -6.87 -15.24 4.69
C CYS A 9 -5.38 -14.86 4.75
N SER A 10 -4.72 -15.09 5.89
CA SER A 10 -3.30 -14.80 6.08
C SER A 10 -2.41 -15.67 5.18
N LEU A 11 -2.74 -16.96 5.05
CA LEU A 11 -2.04 -17.88 4.14
C LEU A 11 -2.17 -17.44 2.69
N THR A 12 -3.39 -17.08 2.26
CA THR A 12 -3.67 -16.61 0.89
C THR A 12 -2.90 -15.33 0.59
N ARG A 13 -2.93 -14.36 1.52
CA ARG A 13 -2.15 -13.12 1.40
C ARG A 13 -0.65 -13.39 1.33
N HIS A 14 -0.17 -14.36 2.10
CA HIS A 14 1.23 -14.77 2.06
C HIS A 14 1.61 -15.42 0.73
N HIS A 15 0.75 -16.27 0.16
CA HIS A 15 0.98 -16.87 -1.15
C HIS A 15 1.08 -15.83 -2.28
N GLN A 16 0.30 -14.74 -2.21
CA GLN A 16 0.42 -13.58 -3.11
C GLN A 16 1.73 -12.79 -2.97
N THR A 17 2.60 -13.14 -2.01
CA THR A 17 3.96 -12.58 -1.94
C THR A 17 4.97 -13.42 -2.72
N HIS A 18 4.67 -14.70 -2.98
CA HIS A 18 5.50 -15.60 -3.79
C HIS A 18 5.07 -15.58 -5.25
N ALA A 19 3.76 -15.55 -5.50
CA ALA A 19 3.23 -15.20 -6.81
C ALA A 19 3.40 -13.69 -6.96
N ALA A 20 4.19 -13.21 -7.92
CA ALA A 20 4.33 -11.78 -8.23
C ALA A 20 3.00 -11.10 -8.64
N GLU A 21 1.88 -11.83 -8.58
CA GLU A 21 0.52 -11.38 -8.77
C GLU A 21 0.04 -10.59 -7.56
N LYS A 22 0.48 -9.33 -7.49
CA LYS A 22 -0.18 -8.33 -6.66
C LYS A 22 -1.25 -7.67 -7.52
N PRO A 23 -2.54 -8.04 -7.37
CA PRO A 23 -3.59 -7.58 -8.27
C PRO A 23 -3.81 -6.06 -8.21
N PHE A 24 -3.33 -5.41 -7.14
CA PHE A 24 -3.52 -3.99 -6.92
C PHE A 24 -2.18 -3.24 -6.94
N GLN A 25 -1.72 -2.86 -8.13
CA GLN A 25 -0.57 -1.98 -8.32
C GLN A 25 -1.02 -0.51 -8.42
N CYS A 26 -0.33 0.36 -7.70
CA CYS A 26 -0.46 1.80 -7.88
C CYS A 26 0.28 2.23 -9.14
N ALA A 27 -0.42 2.89 -10.07
CA ALA A 27 0.18 3.43 -11.28
C ALA A 27 1.07 4.66 -11.00
N ASP A 28 0.75 5.46 -9.98
CA ASP A 28 1.50 6.68 -9.64
C ASP A 28 2.89 6.41 -9.02
N CYS A 29 3.05 5.30 -8.27
CA CYS A 29 4.32 5.03 -7.57
C CYS A 29 4.81 3.57 -7.65
N GLY A 30 4.11 2.70 -8.38
CA GLY A 30 4.49 1.29 -8.53
C GLY A 30 4.33 0.43 -7.27
N ARG A 31 3.80 1.00 -6.16
CA ARG A 31 3.58 0.25 -4.92
C ARG A 31 2.44 -0.74 -5.09
N THR A 32 2.62 -1.95 -4.60
CA THR A 32 1.75 -3.07 -4.91
C THR A 32 1.17 -3.69 -3.63
N PHE A 33 -0.14 -3.99 -3.66
CA PHE A 33 -0.93 -4.39 -2.52
C PHE A 33 -1.65 -5.72 -2.78
N THR A 34 -1.80 -6.50 -1.71
CA THR A 34 -2.51 -7.79 -1.71
C THR A 34 -3.99 -7.66 -1.34
N SER A 35 -4.41 -6.50 -0.81
CA SER A 35 -5.79 -6.25 -0.41
C SER A 35 -6.35 -4.99 -1.08
N ARG A 36 -7.62 -5.04 -1.50
CA ARG A 36 -8.30 -3.90 -2.13
C ARG A 36 -8.47 -2.73 -1.16
N SER A 37 -8.75 -3.01 0.11
CA SER A 37 -8.91 -1.98 1.15
C SER A 37 -7.61 -1.21 1.39
N ASP A 38 -6.47 -1.91 1.45
CA ASP A 38 -5.16 -1.27 1.59
C ASP A 38 -4.80 -0.46 0.35
N PHE A 39 -5.09 -0.99 -0.84
CA PHE A 39 -4.90 -0.26 -2.09
C PHE A 39 -5.76 1.01 -2.18
N SER A 40 -7.05 0.93 -1.85
CA SER A 40 -7.94 2.10 -1.87
C SER A 40 -7.50 3.18 -0.89
N ARG A 41 -7.08 2.79 0.33
CA ARG A 41 -6.52 3.71 1.32
C ARG A 41 -5.23 4.36 0.81
N HIS A 42 -4.35 3.59 0.20
CA HIS A 42 -3.14 4.10 -0.43
C HIS A 42 -3.43 5.04 -1.61
N ARG A 43 -4.42 4.73 -2.45
CA ARG A 43 -4.81 5.64 -3.55
C ARG A 43 -5.32 6.98 -3.03
N HIS A 44 -6.03 6.98 -1.90
CA HIS A 44 -6.44 8.22 -1.23
C HIS A 44 -5.25 9.03 -0.69
N SER A 45 -4.18 8.37 -0.25
CA SER A 45 -2.99 9.10 0.21
C SER A 45 -2.35 9.89 -0.93
N HIS A 46 -2.38 9.39 -2.17
CA HIS A 46 -1.92 10.18 -3.33
C HIS A 46 -2.79 11.40 -3.58
N THR A 47 -4.10 11.30 -3.41
CA THR A 47 -5.00 12.46 -3.57
C THR A 47 -4.74 13.50 -2.48
N SER A 48 -4.60 13.08 -1.22
CA SER A 48 -4.22 13.98 -0.13
C SER A 48 -2.83 14.56 -0.35
N GLU A 49 -1.84 13.75 -0.72
CA GLU A 49 -0.47 14.20 -1.00
C GLU A 49 -0.41 15.13 -2.23
N ARG A 50 -1.30 14.93 -3.22
CA ARG A 50 -1.47 15.79 -4.40
C ARG A 50 -2.16 17.10 -4.06
N LEU A 51 -3.09 17.11 -3.10
CA LEU A 51 -3.72 18.33 -2.57
C LEU A 51 -2.82 19.07 -1.56
N HIS A 52 -1.86 18.38 -0.95
CA HIS A 52 -0.83 18.97 -0.07
C HIS A 52 0.47 19.34 -0.82
N ARG A 53 0.59 19.03 -2.11
CA ARG A 53 1.73 19.47 -2.94
C ARG A 53 1.49 20.91 -3.40
N CYS A 54 1.95 21.87 -2.61
CA CYS A 54 2.17 23.22 -3.12
C CYS A 54 3.25 23.14 -4.22
N GLY A 55 2.94 23.63 -5.43
CA GLY A 55 3.81 23.59 -6.62
C GLY A 55 5.18 24.27 -6.47
N GLN A 56 5.45 24.92 -5.34
CA GLN A 56 6.69 25.63 -5.07
C GLN A 56 7.54 25.02 -3.94
N CYS A 57 7.00 24.09 -3.13
CA CYS A 57 7.67 23.62 -1.92
C CYS A 57 7.68 22.09 -1.85
N ARG A 58 8.78 21.47 -2.29
CA ARG A 58 9.08 20.03 -2.12
C ARG A 58 9.35 19.68 -0.65
N LYS A 59 8.35 19.80 0.24
CA LYS A 59 8.40 19.23 1.59
C LYS A 59 7.17 18.36 1.82
N SER A 60 7.34 17.06 1.63
CA SER A 60 6.35 16.05 2.02
C SER A 60 6.52 15.78 3.51
N PHE A 61 5.58 16.23 4.34
CA PHE A 61 5.48 15.76 5.73
C PHE A 61 4.81 14.39 5.70
N ALA A 62 5.62 13.34 5.70
CA ALA A 62 5.17 12.01 6.06
C ALA A 62 5.37 11.85 7.56
N ASP A 63 4.43 12.31 8.38
CA ASP A 63 4.20 11.65 9.65
C ASP A 63 2.80 11.91 10.19
N LYS A 64 2.10 10.81 10.49
CA LYS A 64 1.43 10.62 11.78
C LYS A 64 1.07 9.15 11.89
N SER A 65 2.09 8.34 12.18
CA SER A 65 1.89 7.15 13.02
C SER A 65 2.34 7.54 14.42
N TYR A 66 1.40 7.48 15.38
CA TYR A 66 1.65 7.43 16.82
C TYR A 66 2.08 8.73 17.54
N LEU A 67 1.09 9.45 18.09
CA LEU A 67 1.12 9.85 19.50
C LEU A 67 -0.30 9.86 20.06
#